data_AF-A0A2T3L2T0-F1
#
_entry.id   AF-A0A2T3L2T0-F1
#
_cell.length_a   1.000
_cell.length_b   1.000
_cell.length_c   1.000
_cell.angle_alpha   90.00
_cell.angle_beta   90.00
_cell.angle_gamma   90.00
#
_symmetry.space_group_name_H-M   'P 1'
#
loop_
_entity.id
_entity.type
_entity.pdbx_description
1 polymer ?
#
loop_
_entity_poly.entity_id
_entity_poly.type
_entity_poly.pdbx_seq_one_letter_code
_entity_poly.pdbx_strand_id
1 'polypeptide(L)'
;MSKLVGKIITGVVLALLFIVLFGSASALLTKNSYRFSSQYDGYGKETLKITYNRGRMKMQFIGKDTKDAIVISKQFFGFFLRFGSHYYLYATEQDGAEKHQSFTVRSFFIKNVNKSDAFLISDQRGVFVAKNGSLINLNSVLIGTSGS
;
A
#
# COMPACT_ATOMS: atom_id res chain seq x y z
N MET A 1 -14.35 41.26 -8.03
CA MET A 1 -14.31 39.91 -7.42
C MET A 1 -13.82 38.80 -8.35
N SER A 2 -14.20 38.72 -9.63
CA SER A 2 -13.82 37.61 -10.54
C SER A 2 -12.31 37.42 -10.76
N LYS A 3 -11.53 38.51 -10.83
CA LYS A 3 -10.06 38.43 -11.03
C LYS A 3 -9.31 37.80 -9.83
N LEU A 4 -9.79 38.00 -8.60
CA LEU A 4 -9.20 37.41 -7.40
C LEU A 4 -9.51 35.91 -7.34
N VAL A 5 -10.76 35.53 -7.59
CA VAL A 5 -11.19 34.13 -7.67
C VAL A 5 -10.40 33.38 -8.76
N GLY A 6 -10.22 34.00 -9.93
CA GLY A 6 -9.40 33.43 -11.01
C GLY A 6 -7.96 33.16 -10.57
N LYS A 7 -7.30 34.13 -9.92
CA LYS A 7 -5.93 33.94 -9.40
C LYS A 7 -5.84 32.83 -8.35
N ILE A 8 -6.84 32.72 -7.47
CA ILE A 8 -6.89 31.66 -6.45
C ILE A 8 -7.02 30.29 -7.14
N ILE A 9 -7.95 30.15 -8.09
CA ILE A 9 -8.14 28.90 -8.84
C ILE A 9 -6.85 28.51 -9.56
N THR A 10 -6.22 29.45 -10.28
CA THR A 10 -4.94 29.18 -10.96
C THR A 10 -3.88 28.73 -9.97
N GLY A 11 -3.76 29.38 -8.81
CA GLY A 11 -2.82 28.99 -7.76
C GLY A 11 -3.07 27.57 -7.25
N VAL A 12 -4.32 27.21 -6.98
CA VAL A 12 -4.70 25.84 -6.54
C VAL A 12 -4.38 24.80 -7.62
N VAL A 13 -4.72 25.07 -8.88
CA VAL A 13 -4.44 24.15 -10.00
C VAL A 13 -2.94 23.93 -10.17
N LEU A 14 -2.13 25.00 -10.12
CA LEU A 14 -0.68 24.90 -10.21
C LEU A 14 -0.08 24.12 -9.03
N ALA A 15 -0.58 24.33 -7.81
CA ALA A 15 -0.13 23.58 -6.64
C ALA A 15 -0.44 22.08 -6.78
N LEU A 16 -1.64 21.72 -7.21
CA LEU A 16 -2.03 20.33 -7.43
C LEU A 16 -1.19 19.67 -8.54
N LEU A 17 -0.96 20.38 -9.65
CA LEU A 17 -0.08 19.90 -10.72
C LEU A 17 1.33 19.66 -10.20
N PHE A 18 1.87 20.58 -9.41
CA PHE A 18 3.21 20.44 -8.84
C PHE A 18 3.30 19.23 -7.90
N ILE A 19 2.30 19.02 -7.04
CA ILE A 19 2.24 17.85 -6.14
C ILE A 19 2.24 16.55 -6.94
N VAL A 20 1.39 16.44 -7.97
CA VAL A 20 1.30 15.23 -8.81
C VAL A 20 2.61 15.00 -9.56
N LEU A 21 3.20 16.03 -10.16
CA LEU A 21 4.47 15.93 -10.88
C LEU A 21 5.61 15.49 -9.96
N PHE A 22 5.73 16.10 -8.78
CA PHE A 22 6.76 15.76 -7.81
C PHE A 22 6.61 14.31 -7.32
N GLY A 23 5.40 13.90 -6.94
CA GLY A 23 5.11 12.54 -6.50
C GLY A 23 5.35 11.50 -7.59
N SER A 24 5.04 11.83 -8.85
CA SER A 24 5.24 10.96 -10.01
C SER A 24 6.72 10.82 -10.35
N ALA A 25 7.47 11.92 -10.37
CA ALA A 25 8.92 11.91 -10.62
C ALA A 25 9.64 11.05 -9.57
N SER A 26 9.31 11.24 -8.29
CA SER A 26 9.80 10.42 -7.19
C SER A 26 9.45 8.93 -7.36
N ALA A 27 8.25 8.62 -7.82
CA ALA A 27 7.84 7.24 -8.11
C ALA A 27 8.61 6.62 -9.29
N LEU A 28 8.87 7.38 -10.36
CA LEU A 28 9.67 6.94 -11.52
C LEU A 28 11.11 6.62 -11.16
N LEU A 29 11.68 7.32 -10.18
CA LEU A 29 13.02 7.06 -9.65
C LEU A 29 13.06 5.89 -8.64
N THR A 30 11.91 5.37 -8.22
CA THR A 30 11.84 4.33 -7.20
C THR A 30 11.84 2.93 -7.83
N LYS A 31 12.83 2.12 -7.45
CA LYS A 31 12.88 0.68 -7.72
C LYS A 31 13.31 -0.04 -6.45
N ASN A 32 12.39 -0.75 -5.80
CA ASN A 32 12.61 -1.50 -4.55
C ASN A 32 11.55 -2.60 -4.42
N SER A 33 11.86 -3.64 -3.66
CA SER A 33 10.92 -4.65 -3.22
C SER A 33 10.91 -4.75 -1.70
N TYR A 34 9.76 -5.02 -1.13
CA TYR A 34 9.56 -5.19 0.30
C TYR A 34 8.78 -6.47 0.58
N ARG A 35 9.04 -7.08 1.72
CA ARG A 35 8.27 -8.21 2.25
C ARG A 35 8.04 -8.00 3.74
N PHE A 36 6.78 -7.78 4.11
CA PHE A 36 6.33 -7.62 5.47
C PHE A 36 5.54 -8.84 5.92
N SER A 37 5.57 -9.12 7.22
CA SER A 37 4.77 -10.17 7.81
C SER A 37 4.30 -9.79 9.21
N SER A 38 3.15 -10.33 9.60
CA SER A 38 2.66 -10.26 10.96
C SER A 38 2.01 -11.57 11.34
N GLN A 39 2.10 -11.92 12.62
CA GLN A 39 1.48 -13.10 13.20
C GLN A 39 0.42 -12.66 14.21
N TYR A 40 -0.67 -13.40 14.26
CA TYR A 40 -1.80 -13.18 15.15
C TYR A 40 -2.03 -14.46 15.94
N ASP A 41 -1.83 -14.40 17.25
CA ASP A 41 -1.88 -15.57 18.13
C ASP A 41 -3.24 -16.26 18.06
N GLY A 42 -3.23 -17.57 17.79
CA GLY A 42 -4.44 -18.38 17.65
C GLY A 42 -5.19 -18.21 16.31
N TYR A 43 -4.77 -17.29 15.43
CA TYR A 43 -5.48 -17.00 14.19
C TYR A 43 -4.66 -17.27 12.92
N GLY A 44 -3.35 -17.04 12.95
CA GLY A 44 -2.46 -17.34 11.84
C GLY A 44 -1.50 -16.19 11.52
N LYS A 45 -1.17 -16.02 10.24
CA LYS A 45 -0.18 -15.03 9.80
C LYS A 45 -0.56 -14.36 8.49
N GLU A 46 -0.09 -13.14 8.30
CA GLU A 46 -0.17 -12.44 7.03
C GLU A 46 1.21 -12.18 6.43
N THR A 47 1.25 -12.08 5.11
CA THR A 47 2.42 -11.63 4.36
C THR A 47 1.98 -10.61 3.34
N LEU A 48 2.70 -9.49 3.28
CA LEU A 48 2.51 -8.43 2.32
C LEU A 48 3.81 -8.23 1.54
N LYS A 49 3.79 -8.56 0.25
CA LYS A 49 4.90 -8.31 -0.67
C LYS A 49 4.57 -7.10 -1.53
N ILE A 50 5.49 -6.15 -1.64
CA ILE A 50 5.33 -4.96 -2.47
C ILE A 50 6.54 -4.83 -3.38
N THR A 51 6.35 -4.61 -4.66
CA THR A 51 7.42 -4.37 -5.61
C THR A 51 7.12 -3.09 -6.37
N TYR A 52 8.03 -2.14 -6.28
CA TYR A 52 8.02 -0.90 -7.03
C TYR A 52 9.04 -0.98 -8.15
N ASN A 53 8.61 -0.62 -9.35
CA ASN A 53 9.46 -0.58 -10.53
C ASN A 53 9.11 0.64 -11.36
N ARG A 54 9.84 1.74 -11.13
CA ARG A 54 9.80 2.97 -11.93
C ARG A 54 8.37 3.45 -12.21
N GLY A 55 7.67 3.84 -11.14
CA GLY A 55 6.29 4.34 -11.20
C GLY A 55 5.21 3.26 -11.21
N ARG A 56 5.54 2.01 -11.56
CA ARG A 56 4.62 0.87 -11.45
C ARG A 56 4.76 0.18 -10.12
N MET A 57 3.66 -0.37 -9.62
CA MET A 57 3.63 -1.18 -8.41
C MET A 57 2.96 -2.54 -8.68
N LYS A 58 3.45 -3.55 -7.97
CA LYS A 58 2.76 -4.82 -7.73
C LYS A 58 2.74 -5.09 -6.24
N MET A 59 1.58 -5.41 -5.67
CA MET A 59 1.46 -5.79 -4.28
C MET A 59 0.67 -7.09 -4.17
N GLN A 60 1.09 -7.94 -3.24
CA GLN A 60 0.46 -9.22 -2.96
C GLN A 60 0.27 -9.36 -1.47
N PHE A 61 -0.98 -9.58 -1.07
CA PHE A 61 -1.36 -9.86 0.30
C PHE A 61 -1.81 -11.32 0.40
N ILE A 62 -1.27 -12.05 1.36
CA ILE A 62 -1.64 -13.43 1.66
C ILE A 62 -1.89 -13.54 3.16
N GLY A 63 -3.11 -13.93 3.54
CA GLY A 63 -3.43 -14.34 4.89
C GLY A 63 -3.55 -15.86 4.97
N LYS A 64 -2.94 -16.44 5.99
CA LYS A 64 -2.97 -17.88 6.27
C LYS A 64 -3.48 -18.12 7.68
N ASP A 65 -4.18 -19.23 7.87
CA ASP A 65 -4.61 -19.69 9.20
C ASP A 65 -3.47 -20.39 9.97
N THR A 66 -3.78 -20.89 11.16
CA THR A 66 -2.86 -21.64 12.02
C THR A 66 -2.39 -22.97 11.43
N LYS A 67 -3.08 -23.50 10.41
CA LYS A 67 -2.71 -24.72 9.67
C LYS A 67 -1.96 -24.40 8.37
N ASP A 68 -1.51 -23.15 8.21
CA ASP A 68 -0.82 -22.64 7.03
C ASP A 68 -1.65 -22.64 5.73
N ALA A 69 -2.97 -22.87 5.83
CA ALA A 69 -3.89 -22.81 4.70
C ALA A 69 -4.19 -21.36 4.33
N ILE A 70 -4.22 -21.05 3.03
CA ILE A 70 -4.51 -19.70 2.53
C ILE A 70 -6.00 -19.43 2.74
N VAL A 71 -6.32 -18.43 3.56
CA VAL A 71 -7.69 -17.99 3.82
C VAL A 71 -8.07 -16.75 3.03
N ILE A 72 -7.09 -15.94 2.64
CA ILE A 72 -7.27 -14.75 1.80
C ILE A 72 -6.03 -14.53 0.95
N SER A 73 -6.23 -14.15 -0.31
CA SER A 73 -5.17 -13.81 -1.24
C SER A 73 -5.65 -12.67 -2.12
N LYS A 74 -4.93 -11.56 -2.12
CA LYS A 74 -5.24 -10.37 -2.90
C LYS A 74 -4.02 -9.92 -3.69
N GLN A 75 -4.25 -9.50 -4.93
CA GLN A 75 -3.23 -8.91 -5.78
C GLN A 75 -3.63 -7.49 -6.17
N PHE A 76 -2.63 -6.63 -6.24
CA PHE A 76 -2.77 -5.23 -6.57
C PHE A 76 -1.79 -4.88 -7.68
N PHE A 77 -2.27 -4.21 -8.70
CA PHE A 77 -1.46 -3.76 -9.83
C PHE A 77 -1.81 -2.33 -10.19
N GLY A 78 -0.81 -1.47 -10.37
CA GLY A 78 -1.08 -0.10 -10.75
C GLY A 78 0.13 0.80 -10.68
N PHE A 79 -0.11 2.04 -10.28
CA PHE A 79 0.88 3.10 -10.19
C PHE A 79 0.86 3.73 -8.80
N PHE A 80 1.87 4.53 -8.50
CA PHE A 80 1.96 5.20 -7.21
C PHE A 80 2.57 6.60 -7.32
N LEU A 81 2.23 7.44 -6.36
CA LEU A 81 2.94 8.68 -6.04
C LEU A 81 3.75 8.46 -4.77
N ARG A 82 4.94 9.07 -4.69
CA ARG A 82 5.82 8.93 -3.53
C ARG A 82 6.31 10.27 -3.01
N PHE A 83 6.13 10.52 -1.71
CA PHE A 83 6.63 11.69 -1.00
C PHE A 83 7.48 11.24 0.19
N GLY A 84 8.80 11.10 -0.02
CA GLY A 84 9.71 10.53 0.96
C GLY A 84 9.36 9.08 1.31
N SER A 85 8.90 8.85 2.53
CA SER A 85 8.42 7.54 3.02
C SER A 85 6.93 7.30 2.78
N HIS A 86 6.17 8.28 2.30
CA HIS A 86 4.73 8.13 2.04
C HIS A 86 4.48 7.64 0.62
N TYR A 87 3.57 6.68 0.49
CA TYR A 87 3.16 6.08 -0.77
C TYR A 87 1.65 6.21 -0.92
N TYR A 88 1.22 6.74 -2.07
CA TYR A 88 -0.18 6.74 -2.51
C TYR A 88 -0.30 5.81 -3.71
N LEU A 89 -1.05 4.73 -3.56
CA LEU A 89 -1.28 3.73 -4.60
C LEU A 89 -2.60 3.98 -5.31
N TYR A 90 -2.58 3.82 -6.62
CA TYR A 90 -3.76 3.76 -7.48
C TYR A 90 -3.69 2.44 -8.22
N ALA A 91 -4.53 1.48 -7.85
CA ALA A 91 -4.37 0.10 -8.27
C ALA A 91 -5.70 -0.57 -8.57
N THR A 92 -5.66 -1.58 -9.43
CA THR A 92 -6.69 -2.61 -9.51
C THR A 92 -6.40 -3.66 -8.45
N GLU A 93 -7.35 -3.88 -7.57
CA GLU A 93 -7.40 -4.99 -6.61
C GLU A 93 -8.09 -6.18 -7.28
N GLN A 94 -7.49 -7.36 -7.14
CA GLN A 94 -8.04 -8.62 -7.63
C GLN A 94 -7.98 -9.65 -6.51
N ASP A 95 -9.11 -10.32 -6.25
CA ASP A 95 -9.14 -11.46 -5.35
C ASP A 95 -8.51 -12.69 -6.03
N GLY A 96 -7.68 -13.43 -5.30
CA GLY A 96 -6.92 -14.54 -5.87
C GLY A 96 -7.80 -15.73 -6.27
N ALA A 97 -8.97 -15.87 -5.65
CA ALA A 97 -9.92 -16.96 -5.93
C ALA A 97 -11.02 -16.56 -6.92
N GLU A 98 -11.27 -15.26 -7.10
CA GLU A 98 -12.38 -14.74 -7.89
C GLU A 98 -11.86 -13.73 -8.92
N LYS A 99 -12.32 -13.80 -10.17
CA LYS A 99 -11.90 -12.86 -11.23
C LYS A 99 -12.46 -11.44 -11.04
N HIS A 100 -13.10 -11.15 -9.91
CA HIS A 100 -13.60 -9.83 -9.61
C HIS A 100 -12.44 -8.86 -9.43
N GLN A 101 -12.51 -7.74 -10.14
CA GLN A 101 -11.53 -6.67 -10.10
C GLN A 101 -12.22 -5.39 -9.69
N SER A 102 -11.63 -4.65 -8.77
CA SER A 102 -12.10 -3.34 -8.36
C SER A 102 -10.95 -2.35 -8.35
N PHE A 103 -11.26 -1.07 -8.60
CA PHE A 103 -10.28 -0.02 -8.43
C PHE A 103 -10.17 0.34 -6.94
N THR A 104 -8.94 0.53 -6.47
CA THR A 104 -8.64 0.90 -5.09
C THR A 104 -7.57 1.98 -5.02
N VAL A 105 -7.70 2.83 -4.01
CA VAL A 105 -6.72 3.86 -3.64
C VAL A 105 -6.27 3.57 -2.22
N ARG A 106 -4.96 3.48 -2.01
CA ARG A 106 -4.38 3.16 -0.70
C ARG A 106 -3.26 4.13 -0.34
N SER A 107 -3.12 4.42 0.95
CA SER A 107 -2.04 5.23 1.48
C SER A 107 -1.35 4.54 2.65
N PHE A 108 -0.03 4.57 2.66
CA PHE A 108 0.76 4.05 3.77
C PHE A 108 2.18 4.60 3.72
N PHE A 109 2.94 4.31 4.78
CA PHE A 109 4.33 4.68 4.91
C PHE A 109 5.20 3.43 4.83
N ILE A 110 6.34 3.56 4.17
CA ILE A 110 7.43 2.59 4.28
C ILE A 110 8.70 3.33 4.67
N LYS A 111 9.33 2.89 5.76
CA LYS A 111 10.59 3.42 6.25
C LYS A 111 11.61 2.30 6.37
N ASN A 112 12.73 2.46 5.67
CA ASN A 112 13.89 1.59 5.84
C ASN A 112 14.59 1.93 7.15
N VAL A 113 14.88 0.91 7.94
CA VAL A 113 15.65 1.02 9.18
C VAL A 113 17.14 0.91 8.86
N ASN A 114 17.48 -0.04 8.00
CA ASN A 114 18.82 -0.28 7.50
C ASN A 114 18.73 -0.77 6.04
N LYS A 115 19.79 -1.42 5.52
CA LYS A 115 19.82 -1.90 4.13
C LYS A 115 18.87 -3.08 3.85
N SER A 116 18.52 -3.86 4.87
CA SER A 116 17.71 -5.07 4.75
C SER A 116 16.35 -4.97 5.40
N ASP A 117 16.15 -4.06 6.36
CA ASP A 117 14.98 -4.05 7.24
C ASP A 117 14.14 -2.79 7.01
N ALA A 118 12.82 -2.97 7.04
CA ALA A 118 11.87 -1.92 6.84
C ALA A 118 10.62 -2.09 7.71
N PHE A 119 9.97 -0.98 8.01
CA PHE A 119 8.63 -0.94 8.59
C PHE A 119 7.63 -0.43 7.58
N LEU A 120 6.46 -1.06 7.54
CA LEU A 120 5.27 -0.52 6.91
C LEU A 120 4.32 -0.01 7.98
N ILE A 121 3.80 1.21 7.82
CA ILE A 121 2.82 1.82 8.71
C ILE A 121 1.59 2.17 7.88
N SER A 122 0.42 1.65 8.26
CA SER A 122 -0.85 1.94 7.58
C SER A 122 -1.98 2.07 8.60
N ASP A 123 -2.67 3.19 8.52
CA ASP A 123 -3.89 3.53 9.27
C ASP A 123 -5.16 2.94 8.64
N GLN A 124 -5.08 2.54 7.36
CA GLN A 124 -6.16 1.86 6.63
C GLN A 124 -6.30 0.37 7.00
N ARG A 125 -5.76 -0.04 8.14
CA ARG A 125 -5.78 -1.42 8.62
C ARG A 125 -6.87 -1.55 9.68
N GLY A 126 -7.91 -2.31 9.35
CA GLY A 126 -9.10 -2.49 10.18
C GLY A 126 -9.14 -3.85 10.86
N VAL A 127 -10.33 -4.43 10.87
CA VAL A 127 -10.60 -5.74 11.49
C VAL A 127 -10.80 -6.78 10.40
N PHE A 128 -10.19 -7.95 10.57
CA PHE A 128 -10.48 -9.13 9.76
C PHE A 128 -11.45 -10.04 10.51
N VAL A 129 -12.52 -10.48 9.82
CA VAL A 129 -13.47 -11.45 10.36
C VAL A 129 -13.03 -12.85 9.92
N ALA A 130 -12.58 -13.66 10.87
CA ALA A 130 -12.20 -15.04 10.60
C ALA A 130 -13.42 -15.92 10.27
N LYS A 131 -13.18 -17.10 9.68
CA LYS A 131 -14.26 -18.04 9.31
C LYS A 131 -15.12 -18.50 10.49
N ASN A 132 -14.55 -18.50 11.69
CA ASN A 132 -15.26 -18.81 12.94
C ASN A 132 -16.01 -17.60 13.53
N GLY A 133 -16.10 -16.48 12.81
CA GLY A 133 -16.74 -15.24 13.26
C GLY A 133 -15.90 -14.38 14.20
N SER A 134 -14.70 -14.82 14.59
CA SER A 134 -13.82 -14.02 15.45
C SER A 134 -13.31 -12.77 14.76
N LEU A 135 -13.20 -11.68 15.51
CA LEU A 135 -12.65 -10.41 15.05
C LEU A 135 -11.16 -10.33 15.37
N ILE A 136 -10.34 -10.03 14.36
CA ILE A 136 -8.89 -9.89 14.49
C ILE A 136 -8.51 -8.45 14.13
N ASN A 137 -8.01 -7.70 15.10
CA ASN A 137 -7.46 -6.36 14.85
C ASN A 137 -6.14 -6.50 14.08
N LEU A 138 -6.08 -5.93 12.88
CA LEU A 138 -4.88 -6.02 12.05
C LEU A 138 -3.83 -5.00 12.53
N ASN A 139 -2.58 -5.44 12.68
CA ASN A 139 -1.49 -4.61 13.18
C ASN A 139 -1.22 -3.43 12.24
N SER A 140 -1.30 -2.19 12.71
CA SER A 140 -1.04 -0.99 11.88
C SER A 140 0.41 -0.86 11.44
N VAL A 141 1.34 -1.51 12.16
CA VAL A 141 2.76 -1.54 11.85
C VAL A 141 3.17 -2.98 11.52
N LEU A 142 3.80 -3.16 10.37
CA LEU A 142 4.38 -4.43 9.96
C LEU A 142 5.89 -4.30 9.88
N ILE A 143 6.58 -5.31 10.38
CA ILE A 143 8.03 -5.44 10.27
C ILE A 143 8.33 -6.32 9.06
N GLY A 144 9.36 -5.96 8.32
CA GLY A 144 9.71 -6.68 7.12
C GLY A 144 11.10 -6.38 6.62
N THR A 145 11.36 -6.87 5.43
CA THR A 145 12.64 -6.71 4.75
C THR A 145 12.48 -5.88 3.48
N SER A 146 13.54 -5.19 3.10
CA SER A 146 13.71 -4.50 1.84
C SER A 146 14.78 -5.19 0.99
N GLY A 147 14.53 -5.32 -0.31
CA GLY A 147 15.49 -5.79 -1.30
C GLY A 147 15.43 -4.93 -2.55
N SER A 148 16.54 -4.84 -3.29
CA SER A 148 16.65 -4.09 -4.55
C SER A 148 16.40 -4.97 -5.77
#